data_AF-A0A947KZK7-F1
#
_entry.id   AF-A0A947KZK7-F1
#
_cell.length_a   1.000
_cell.length_b   1.000
_cell.length_c   1.000
_cell.angle_alpha   90.00
_cell.angle_beta   90.00
_cell.angle_gamma   90.00
#
_symmetry.space_group_name_H-M   'P 1'
#
loop_
_entity.id
_entity.type
_entity.pdbx_description
1 polymer ?
#
loop_
_entity_poly.entity_id
_entity_poly.type
_entity_poly.pdbx_seq_one_letter_code
_entity_poly.pdbx_strand_id
1 'polypeptide(L)'
;MKMKVGGHIRAIAQHLHRRSIRLIAAVERSIGLIAALWAAALTAILAFRFAQLPADPSWSSLVIHLMLVLSPAAGITLAARAFPHRRLFALPEIALARIGHWKPLDPVAAHSHPSFGATGLMTGLVIGMLLNILMRTGEFLMAVPVMAQTGPSWAQALFFAMAADCIIFNLLYAMTFIMAVRHVPWFPRVLLLVWTADVAVQLLIAQFMGAQPLPAQVVPPLVALLTGNIQKTLISIALWVPYLLLSERVNVTYRRRVRAAALS
;
A
#
# COMPACT_ATOMS: atom_id res chain seq x y z
N MET A 1 -19.63 -2.83 -41.82
CA MET A 1 -18.99 -1.81 -40.94
C MET A 1 -18.66 -2.31 -39.51
N LYS A 2 -18.33 -3.61 -39.31
CA LYS A 2 -17.99 -4.20 -37.99
C LYS A 2 -16.48 -4.45 -37.75
N MET A 3 -15.63 -4.27 -38.77
CA MET A 3 -14.18 -4.58 -38.70
C MET A 3 -13.26 -3.46 -38.17
N LYS A 4 -13.65 -2.18 -38.25
CA LYS A 4 -12.79 -1.06 -37.81
C LYS A 4 -12.72 -0.89 -36.29
N VAL A 5 -13.78 -1.24 -35.56
CA VAL A 5 -13.87 -1.09 -34.10
C VAL A 5 -12.89 -2.03 -33.37
N GLY A 6 -12.70 -3.25 -33.89
CA GLY A 6 -11.76 -4.21 -33.30
C GLY A 6 -10.28 -3.85 -33.47
N GLY A 7 -9.93 -3.04 -34.46
CA GLY A 7 -8.57 -2.54 -34.69
C GLY A 7 -8.20 -1.42 -33.73
N HIS A 8 -9.10 -0.44 -33.54
CA HIS A 8 -8.88 0.66 -32.59
C HIS A 8 -8.83 0.18 -31.14
N ILE A 9 -9.72 -0.75 -30.73
CA ILE A 9 -9.69 -1.31 -29.38
C ILE A 9 -8.38 -2.08 -29.14
N ARG A 10 -7.89 -2.85 -30.12
CA ARG A 10 -6.59 -3.54 -30.02
C ARG A 10 -5.42 -2.56 -29.96
N ALA A 11 -5.43 -1.49 -30.76
CA ALA A 11 -4.41 -0.46 -30.74
C ALA A 11 -4.38 0.28 -29.39
N ILE A 12 -5.53 0.63 -28.83
CA ILE A 12 -5.67 1.25 -27.51
C ILE A 12 -5.16 0.28 -26.43
N ALA A 13 -5.58 -0.98 -26.45
CA ALA A 13 -5.14 -1.99 -25.50
C ALA A 13 -3.62 -2.21 -25.54
N GLN A 14 -3.03 -2.27 -26.74
CA GLN A 14 -1.57 -2.38 -26.92
C GLN A 14 -0.84 -1.13 -26.43
N HIS A 15 -1.38 0.07 -26.70
CA HIS A 15 -0.83 1.33 -26.21
C HIS A 15 -0.84 1.39 -24.67
N LEU A 16 -1.97 1.06 -24.06
CA LEU A 16 -2.13 0.99 -22.60
C LEU A 16 -1.19 -0.05 -21.99
N HIS A 17 -1.06 -1.22 -22.62
CA HIS A 17 -0.14 -2.27 -22.16
C HIS A 17 1.32 -1.81 -22.19
N ARG A 18 1.79 -1.24 -23.31
CA ARG A 18 3.14 -0.65 -23.44
C ARG A 18 3.37 0.48 -22.43
N ARG A 19 2.37 1.32 -22.17
CA ARG A 19 2.43 2.37 -21.16
C ARG A 19 2.56 1.78 -19.75
N SER A 20 1.81 0.73 -19.43
CA SER A 20 1.87 0.07 -18.13
C SER A 20 3.23 -0.58 -17.85
N ILE A 21 3.84 -1.23 -18.86
CA ILE A 21 5.19 -1.79 -18.76
C ILE A 21 6.20 -0.67 -18.47
N ARG A 22 6.16 0.41 -19.26
CA ARG A 22 7.07 1.55 -19.07
C ARG A 22 6.90 2.18 -17.70
N LEU A 23 5.67 2.30 -17.21
CA LEU A 23 5.37 2.89 -15.91
C LEU A 23 5.92 2.05 -14.76
N ILE A 24 5.69 0.73 -14.77
CA ILE A 24 6.26 -0.17 -13.75
C ILE A 24 7.80 -0.16 -13.81
N ALA A 25 8.38 -0.26 -15.00
CA ALA A 25 9.83 -0.23 -15.14
C ALA A 25 10.44 1.13 -14.74
N ALA A 26 9.71 2.24 -14.93
CA ALA A 26 10.12 3.55 -14.45
C ALA A 26 10.03 3.63 -12.92
N VAL A 27 8.90 3.19 -12.35
CA VAL A 27 8.69 3.16 -10.90
C VAL A 27 9.73 2.29 -10.21
N GLU A 28 10.03 1.09 -10.73
CA GLU A 28 11.05 0.18 -10.18
C GLU A 28 12.45 0.78 -10.22
N ARG A 29 12.84 1.43 -11.33
CA ARG A 29 14.14 2.11 -11.45
C ARG A 29 14.23 3.35 -10.55
N SER A 30 13.11 4.03 -10.34
CA SER A 30 13.04 5.25 -9.57
C SER A 30 12.66 5.04 -8.10
N ILE A 31 12.64 3.81 -7.57
CA ILE A 31 12.27 3.54 -6.16
C ILE A 31 13.11 4.40 -5.20
N GLY A 32 14.42 4.47 -5.42
CA GLY A 32 15.32 5.29 -4.59
C GLY A 32 15.00 6.78 -4.68
N LEU A 33 14.70 7.27 -5.87
CA LEU A 33 14.30 8.67 -6.09
C LEU A 33 12.94 8.98 -5.45
N ILE A 34 11.96 8.08 -5.58
CA ILE A 34 10.64 8.22 -4.95
C ILE A 34 10.79 8.31 -3.44
N ALA A 35 11.59 7.43 -2.83
CA ALA A 35 11.86 7.47 -1.39
C ALA A 35 12.60 8.75 -0.96
N ALA A 36 13.56 9.22 -1.76
CA ALA A 36 14.31 10.45 -1.47
C ALA A 36 13.42 11.72 -1.60
N LEU A 37 12.64 11.84 -2.68
CA LEU A 37 11.69 12.94 -2.88
C LEU A 37 10.64 12.96 -1.78
N TRP A 38 10.15 11.79 -1.38
CA TRP A 38 9.24 11.63 -0.25
C TRP A 38 9.84 12.15 1.05
N ALA A 39 11.03 11.65 1.41
CA ALA A 39 11.71 12.06 2.63
C ALA A 39 11.98 13.57 2.63
N ALA A 40 12.47 14.12 1.52
CA ALA A 40 12.72 15.55 1.37
C ALA A 40 11.44 16.39 1.53
N ALA A 41 10.35 16.00 0.85
CA ALA A 41 9.07 16.71 0.94
C ALA A 41 8.50 16.67 2.35
N LEU A 42 8.50 15.51 3.02
CA LEU A 42 8.02 15.40 4.39
C LEU A 42 8.89 16.18 5.37
N THR A 43 10.22 16.09 5.25
CA THR A 43 11.13 16.85 6.10
C THR A 43 10.88 18.36 5.94
N ALA A 44 10.66 18.84 4.72
CA ALA A 44 10.33 20.25 4.48
C ALA A 44 9.00 20.66 5.13
N ILE A 45 7.94 19.86 4.96
CA ILE A 45 6.63 20.11 5.59
C ILE A 45 6.76 20.12 7.11
N LEU A 46 7.47 19.15 7.68
CA LEU A 46 7.67 19.05 9.12
C LEU A 46 8.50 20.21 9.66
N ALA A 47 9.60 20.57 9.01
CA ALA A 47 10.40 21.73 9.40
C ALA A 47 9.56 23.01 9.44
N PHE A 48 8.69 23.21 8.45
CA PHE A 48 7.74 24.32 8.44
C PHE A 48 6.75 24.26 9.60
N ARG A 49 6.17 23.09 9.91
CA ARG A 49 5.25 22.93 11.05
C ARG A 49 5.92 23.15 12.40
N PHE A 50 7.14 22.63 12.58
CA PHE A 50 7.91 22.84 13.81
C PHE A 50 8.31 24.31 13.98
N ALA A 51 8.62 25.03 12.90
CA ALA A 51 8.93 26.46 12.95
C ALA A 51 7.73 27.32 13.39
N GLN A 52 6.50 26.83 13.23
CA GLN A 52 5.28 27.50 13.69
C GLN A 52 4.88 27.13 15.12
N LEU A 53 5.60 26.22 15.77
CA LEU A 53 5.25 25.77 17.11
C LEU A 53 5.59 26.88 18.12
N PRO A 54 4.64 27.35 18.96
CA PRO A 54 4.88 28.45 19.90
C PRO A 54 5.75 28.04 21.10
N ALA A 55 6.11 26.77 21.20
CA ALA A 55 6.88 26.19 22.30
C ALA A 55 7.85 25.13 21.76
N ASP A 56 8.84 24.75 22.58
CA ASP A 56 9.79 23.73 22.19
C ASP A 56 9.09 22.38 21.94
N PRO A 57 9.48 21.67 20.87
CA PRO A 57 8.92 20.37 20.56
C PRO A 57 9.33 19.34 21.62
N SER A 58 8.43 18.41 21.93
CA SER A 58 8.80 17.28 22.78
C SER A 58 9.75 16.34 22.04
N TRP A 59 10.71 15.75 22.75
CA TRP A 59 11.64 14.77 22.18
C TRP A 59 10.91 13.57 21.55
N SER A 60 9.84 13.10 22.20
CA SER A 60 9.00 12.02 21.67
C SER A 60 8.34 12.41 20.35
N SER A 61 7.89 13.67 20.21
CA SER A 61 7.34 14.16 18.95
C SER A 61 8.39 14.17 17.85
N LEU A 62 9.61 14.65 18.12
CA LEU A 62 10.71 14.66 17.14
C LEU A 62 11.04 13.24 16.65
N VAL A 63 11.19 12.29 17.58
CA VAL A 63 11.50 10.89 17.25
C VAL A 63 10.39 10.27 16.41
N ILE A 64 9.13 10.48 16.77
CA ILE A 64 7.99 9.92 16.03
C ILE A 64 7.90 10.51 14.62
N HIS A 65 8.09 11.82 14.46
CA HIS A 65 8.10 12.44 13.15
C HIS A 65 9.28 11.97 12.30
N LEU A 66 10.46 11.74 12.90
CA LEU A 66 11.58 11.11 12.21
C LEU A 66 11.23 9.68 11.75
N MET A 67 10.62 8.87 12.62
CA MET A 67 10.15 7.54 12.25
C MET A 67 9.11 7.59 11.13
N LEU A 68 8.21 8.57 11.14
CA LEU A 68 7.23 8.79 10.08
C LEU A 68 7.90 9.05 8.73
N VAL A 69 8.88 9.98 8.69
CA VAL A 69 9.66 10.29 7.47
C VAL A 69 10.37 9.04 6.94
N LEU A 70 11.01 8.29 7.83
CA LEU A 70 11.81 7.12 7.48
C LEU A 70 10.98 5.87 7.19
N SER A 71 9.71 5.81 7.60
CA SER A 71 8.90 4.59 7.56
C SER A 71 8.78 3.96 6.17
N PRO A 72 8.54 4.68 5.06
CA PRO A 72 8.46 4.04 3.75
C PRO A 72 9.82 3.59 3.24
N ALA A 73 10.89 4.35 3.52
CA ALA A 73 12.25 3.98 3.16
C ALA A 73 12.70 2.73 3.93
N ALA A 74 12.34 2.62 5.21
CA ALA A 74 12.54 1.41 6.01
C ALA A 74 11.79 0.22 5.41
N GLY A 75 10.49 0.38 5.07
CA GLY A 75 9.72 -0.68 4.42
C GLY A 75 10.30 -1.14 3.09
N ILE A 76 10.71 -0.19 2.23
CA ILE A 76 11.37 -0.47 0.95
C ILE A 76 12.67 -1.25 1.17
N THR A 77 13.55 -0.77 2.07
CA THR A 77 14.87 -1.37 2.30
C THR A 77 14.76 -2.75 2.94
N LEU A 78 13.88 -2.93 3.92
CA LEU A 78 13.61 -4.21 4.56
C LEU A 78 13.09 -5.24 3.55
N ALA A 79 12.07 -4.89 2.76
CA ALA A 79 11.55 -5.79 1.74
C ALA A 79 12.56 -6.03 0.62
N ALA A 80 13.35 -5.03 0.24
CA ALA A 80 14.37 -5.17 -0.79
C ALA A 80 15.50 -6.12 -0.37
N ARG A 81 15.84 -6.16 0.92
CA ARG A 81 16.81 -7.10 1.49
C ARG A 81 16.21 -8.50 1.66
N ALA A 82 14.98 -8.59 2.16
CA ALA A 82 14.29 -9.86 2.37
C ALA A 82 13.96 -10.58 1.05
N PHE A 83 13.66 -9.83 -0.02
CA PHE A 83 13.26 -10.38 -1.31
C PHE A 83 14.17 -9.87 -2.44
N PRO A 84 15.40 -10.38 -2.59
CA PRO A 84 16.34 -9.95 -3.62
C PRO A 84 15.77 -10.09 -5.05
N HIS A 85 16.16 -9.17 -5.93
CA HIS A 85 15.71 -9.19 -7.32
C HIS A 85 16.24 -10.44 -8.06
N ARG A 86 15.44 -10.98 -9.00
CA ARG A 86 15.77 -12.19 -9.82
C ARG A 86 15.96 -13.51 -9.06
N ARG A 87 15.50 -13.62 -7.81
CA ARG A 87 15.43 -14.92 -7.13
C ARG A 87 14.10 -15.62 -7.38
N LEU A 88 14.16 -16.94 -7.55
CA LEU A 88 12.97 -17.78 -7.57
C LEU A 88 12.55 -18.07 -6.13
N PHE A 89 11.41 -17.51 -5.72
CA PHE A 89 10.86 -17.77 -4.39
C PHE A 89 10.04 -19.07 -4.38
N ALA A 90 10.04 -19.78 -3.26
CA ALA A 90 9.15 -20.92 -3.06
C ALA A 90 7.68 -20.46 -3.05
N LEU A 91 6.78 -21.32 -3.52
CA LEU A 91 5.35 -21.10 -3.35
C LEU A 91 4.95 -21.40 -1.90
N PRO A 92 3.96 -20.69 -1.34
CA PRO A 92 3.50 -20.99 0.01
C PRO A 92 2.72 -22.30 0.04
N GLU A 93 2.99 -23.14 1.04
CA GLU A 93 2.37 -24.47 1.21
C GLU A 93 0.85 -24.39 1.34
N ILE A 94 0.35 -23.35 2.03
CA ILE A 94 -1.08 -23.16 2.26
C ILE A 94 -1.72 -22.38 1.11
N ALA A 95 -2.53 -23.06 0.30
CA ALA A 95 -3.29 -22.45 -0.79
C ALA A 95 -4.59 -21.81 -0.30
N LEU A 96 -4.56 -20.51 0.04
CA LEU A 96 -5.75 -19.74 0.48
C LEU A 96 -6.80 -19.50 -0.61
N ALA A 97 -6.43 -19.59 -1.89
CA ALA A 97 -7.33 -19.33 -3.02
C ALA A 97 -7.43 -20.56 -3.92
N ARG A 98 -8.42 -21.42 -3.65
CA ARG A 98 -8.72 -22.63 -4.47
C ARG A 98 -9.86 -22.42 -5.48
N ILE A 99 -10.41 -21.21 -5.57
CA ILE A 99 -11.56 -20.91 -6.43
C ILE A 99 -11.15 -21.01 -7.91
N GLY A 100 -11.75 -21.94 -8.65
CA GLY A 100 -11.57 -22.17 -10.09
C GLY A 100 -10.74 -23.41 -10.42
N HIS A 101 -10.79 -23.84 -11.69
CA HIS A 101 -9.99 -24.96 -12.20
C HIS A 101 -8.61 -24.46 -12.65
N TRP A 102 -7.57 -24.78 -11.88
CA TRP A 102 -6.20 -24.31 -12.15
C TRP A 102 -5.24 -25.50 -12.34
N LYS A 103 -4.34 -25.37 -13.31
CA LYS A 103 -3.22 -26.27 -13.53
C LYS A 103 -1.92 -25.61 -13.05
N PRO A 104 -1.07 -26.29 -12.26
CA PRO A 104 0.22 -25.75 -11.84
C PRO A 104 1.14 -25.52 -13.04
N LEU A 105 1.96 -24.48 -12.95
CA LEU A 105 3.03 -24.16 -13.88
C LEU A 105 4.38 -24.28 -13.18
N ASP A 106 5.35 -24.81 -13.90
CA ASP A 106 6.75 -24.71 -13.52
C ASP A 106 7.19 -23.23 -13.49
N PRO A 107 8.06 -22.80 -12.54
CA PRO A 107 8.63 -21.46 -12.51
C PRO A 107 9.13 -20.93 -13.86
N VAL A 108 9.80 -21.72 -14.69
CA VAL A 108 10.32 -21.24 -15.98
C VAL A 108 9.17 -20.96 -16.95
N ALA A 109 8.20 -21.88 -17.01
CA ALA A 109 6.98 -21.73 -17.80
C ALA A 109 6.12 -20.52 -17.36
N ALA A 110 6.13 -20.20 -16.06
CA ALA A 110 5.44 -19.02 -15.55
C ALA A 110 6.11 -17.71 -16.01
N HIS A 111 7.45 -17.64 -16.04
CA HIS A 111 8.18 -16.44 -16.47
C HIS A 111 8.09 -16.19 -17.98
N SER A 112 7.95 -17.24 -18.80
CA SER A 112 7.76 -17.11 -20.24
C SER A 112 6.31 -16.80 -20.64
N HIS A 113 5.38 -16.84 -19.69
CA HIS A 113 3.97 -16.63 -19.96
C HIS A 113 3.64 -15.15 -20.27
N PRO A 114 2.85 -14.83 -21.31
CA PRO A 114 2.54 -13.43 -21.69
C PRO A 114 1.86 -12.61 -20.57
N SER A 115 1.11 -13.30 -19.71
CA SER A 115 0.43 -12.71 -18.55
C SER A 115 1.33 -12.53 -17.32
N PHE A 116 2.64 -12.83 -17.39
CA PHE A 116 3.55 -12.65 -16.26
C PHE A 116 3.86 -11.16 -15.98
N GLY A 117 4.05 -10.83 -14.70
CA GLY A 117 4.50 -9.52 -14.24
C GLY A 117 3.40 -8.55 -13.81
N ALA A 118 3.80 -7.46 -13.16
CA ALA A 118 2.94 -6.50 -12.49
C ALA A 118 2.30 -5.43 -13.40
N THR A 119 1.93 -5.80 -14.64
CA THR A 119 1.46 -4.85 -15.67
C THR A 119 -0.08 -4.82 -15.78
N GLY A 120 -0.62 -3.92 -16.63
CA GLY A 120 -2.07 -3.76 -16.79
C GLY A 120 -2.74 -3.26 -15.51
N LEU A 121 -3.90 -3.84 -15.13
CA LEU A 121 -4.63 -3.48 -13.90
C LEU A 121 -3.79 -3.62 -12.63
N MET A 122 -2.84 -4.56 -12.59
CA MET A 122 -1.91 -4.72 -11.48
C MET A 122 -1.06 -3.46 -11.25
N THR A 123 -0.78 -2.70 -12.32
CA THR A 123 -0.08 -1.41 -12.21
C THR A 123 -0.87 -0.41 -11.38
N GLY A 124 -2.19 -0.37 -11.58
CA GLY A 124 -3.08 0.49 -10.80
C GLY A 124 -3.07 0.13 -9.32
N LEU A 125 -3.05 -1.17 -8.98
CA LEU A 125 -2.92 -1.62 -7.59
C LEU A 125 -1.56 -1.21 -7.00
N VAL A 126 -0.47 -1.42 -7.72
CA VAL A 126 0.89 -1.06 -7.28
C VAL A 126 1.03 0.44 -7.02
N ILE A 127 0.51 1.26 -7.92
CA ILE A 127 0.46 2.72 -7.74
C ILE A 127 -0.47 3.09 -6.60
N GLY A 128 -1.62 2.42 -6.48
CA GLY A 128 -2.57 2.62 -5.40
C GLY A 128 -1.94 2.40 -4.02
N MET A 129 -1.05 1.42 -3.87
CA MET A 129 -0.30 1.20 -2.62
C MET A 129 0.62 2.39 -2.30
N LEU A 130 1.32 2.96 -3.28
CA LEU A 130 2.14 4.16 -3.08
C LEU A 130 1.28 5.39 -2.74
N LEU A 131 0.14 5.54 -3.42
CA LEU A 131 -0.80 6.62 -3.15
C LEU A 131 -1.42 6.50 -1.75
N ASN A 132 -1.60 5.29 -1.24
CA ASN A 132 -2.09 5.08 0.13
C ASN A 132 -1.11 5.69 1.16
N ILE A 133 0.20 5.46 1.00
CA ILE A 133 1.24 6.05 1.86
C ILE A 133 1.15 7.59 1.85
N LEU A 134 1.01 8.18 0.66
CA LEU A 134 0.86 9.64 0.49
C LEU A 134 -0.39 10.15 1.21
N MET A 135 -1.55 9.57 0.91
CA MET A 135 -2.82 10.01 1.46
C MET A 135 -2.85 9.86 2.98
N ARG A 136 -2.41 8.72 3.52
CA ARG A 136 -2.40 8.47 4.96
C ARG A 136 -1.50 9.44 5.71
N THR A 137 -0.32 9.71 5.18
CA THR A 137 0.59 10.68 5.80
C THR A 137 0.05 12.10 5.70
N GLY A 138 -0.53 12.47 4.56
CA GLY A 138 -1.20 13.76 4.41
C GLY A 138 -2.33 13.95 5.41
N GLU A 139 -3.16 12.93 5.60
CA GLU A 139 -4.25 12.93 6.59
C GLU A 139 -3.74 13.05 8.01
N PHE A 140 -2.69 12.31 8.38
CA PHE A 140 -2.04 12.46 9.68
C PHE A 140 -1.53 13.89 9.89
N LEU A 141 -0.83 14.47 8.91
CA LEU A 141 -0.27 15.82 9.03
C LEU A 141 -1.34 16.91 9.08
N MET A 142 -2.47 16.73 8.39
CA MET A 142 -3.57 17.70 8.42
C MET A 142 -4.43 17.58 9.69
N ALA A 143 -4.69 16.35 10.14
CA ALA A 143 -5.61 16.12 11.25
C ALA A 143 -4.94 16.18 12.63
N VAL A 144 -3.65 15.81 12.71
CA VAL A 144 -2.94 15.70 13.99
C VAL A 144 -1.97 16.88 14.15
N PRO A 145 -2.12 17.69 15.23
CA PRO A 145 -1.20 18.77 15.52
C PRO A 145 0.16 18.23 15.99
N VAL A 146 1.21 19.02 15.77
CA VAL A 146 2.53 18.75 16.34
C VAL A 146 2.46 18.94 17.87
N MET A 147 3.05 18.02 18.63
CA MET A 147 2.98 18.04 20.09
C MET A 147 4.13 18.85 20.69
N ALA A 148 3.78 19.89 21.45
CA ALA A 148 4.70 20.57 22.37
C ALA A 148 4.93 19.72 23.64
N GLN A 149 5.87 20.13 24.50
CA GLN A 149 6.15 19.44 25.77
C GLN A 149 4.94 19.33 26.71
N THR A 150 4.01 20.29 26.65
CA THR A 150 2.81 20.33 27.49
C THR A 150 1.57 20.36 26.60
N GLY A 151 0.74 19.32 26.70
CA GLY A 151 -0.53 19.23 26.00
C GLY A 151 -1.51 18.33 26.75
N PRO A 152 -2.83 18.46 26.49
CA PRO A 152 -3.82 17.65 27.17
C PRO A 152 -3.63 16.16 26.85
N SER A 153 -3.89 15.30 27.83
CA SER A 153 -3.62 13.85 27.75
C SER A 153 -4.30 13.18 26.56
N TRP A 154 -5.54 13.58 26.24
CA TRP A 154 -6.28 13.05 25.08
C TRP A 154 -5.57 13.38 23.75
N ALA A 155 -4.92 14.53 23.62
CA ALA A 155 -4.23 14.94 22.40
C ALA A 155 -2.92 14.16 22.23
N GLN A 156 -2.22 13.89 23.32
CA GLN A 156 -1.05 13.01 23.31
C GLN A 156 -1.45 11.59 22.92
N ALA A 157 -2.52 11.05 23.52
CA ALA A 157 -3.05 9.72 23.20
C ALA A 157 -3.42 9.61 21.71
N LEU A 158 -4.13 10.62 21.17
CA LEU A 158 -4.47 10.69 19.76
C LEU A 158 -3.23 10.75 18.87
N PHE A 159 -2.25 11.60 19.23
CA PHE A 159 -1.00 11.73 18.49
C PHE A 159 -0.27 10.39 18.39
N PHE A 160 -0.05 9.71 19.52
CA PHE A 160 0.63 8.41 19.52
C PHE A 160 -0.13 7.35 18.74
N ALA A 161 -1.45 7.25 18.92
CA ALA A 161 -2.28 6.26 18.23
C ALA A 161 -2.26 6.45 16.71
N MET A 162 -2.48 7.68 16.24
CA MET A 162 -2.50 8.01 14.82
C MET A 162 -1.11 7.96 14.19
N ALA A 163 -0.06 8.34 14.92
CA ALA A 163 1.30 8.25 14.42
C ALA A 163 1.75 6.79 14.28
N ALA A 164 1.43 5.94 15.26
CA ALA A 164 1.72 4.51 15.19
C ALA A 164 1.02 3.87 13.99
N ASP A 165 -0.27 4.14 13.80
CA ASP A 165 -1.01 3.71 12.60
C ASP A 165 -0.31 4.16 11.31
N CYS A 166 0.00 5.45 11.19
CA CYS A 166 0.61 5.99 9.98
C CYS A 166 1.98 5.38 9.70
N ILE A 167 2.86 5.27 10.71
CA ILE A 167 4.21 4.68 10.59
C ILE A 167 4.12 3.20 10.19
N ILE A 168 3.29 2.42 10.89
CA ILE A 168 3.16 0.98 10.66
C ILE A 168 2.63 0.73 9.24
N PHE A 169 1.56 1.40 8.83
CA PHE A 169 0.97 1.15 7.52
C PHE A 169 1.79 1.73 6.38
N ASN A 170 2.49 2.85 6.57
CA ASN A 170 3.47 3.33 5.59
C ASN A 170 4.57 2.29 5.33
N LEU A 171 5.09 1.67 6.40
CA LEU A 171 6.07 0.60 6.30
C LEU A 171 5.49 -0.64 5.60
N LEU A 172 4.30 -1.10 6.01
CA LEU A 172 3.68 -2.31 5.47
C LEU A 172 3.25 -2.15 4.00
N TYR A 173 2.69 -1.01 3.60
CA TYR A 173 2.36 -0.72 2.19
C TYR A 173 3.62 -0.59 1.34
N ALA A 174 4.70 0.00 1.87
CA ALA A 174 6.00 0.04 1.18
C ALA A 174 6.58 -1.37 0.97
N MET A 175 6.46 -2.26 1.96
CA MET A 175 6.88 -3.65 1.83
C MET A 175 6.04 -4.40 0.78
N THR A 176 4.71 -4.29 0.83
CA THR A 176 3.83 -4.97 -0.14
C THR A 176 4.02 -4.45 -1.55
N PHE A 177 4.30 -3.15 -1.71
CA PHE A 177 4.73 -2.57 -2.98
C PHE A 177 5.97 -3.26 -3.57
N ILE A 178 7.04 -3.43 -2.77
CA ILE A 178 8.25 -4.13 -3.22
C ILE A 178 7.94 -5.59 -3.56
N MET A 179 7.15 -6.28 -2.74
CA MET A 179 6.75 -7.65 -3.00
C MET A 179 5.99 -7.79 -4.32
N ALA A 180 5.13 -6.83 -4.67
CA ALA A 180 4.41 -6.81 -5.95
C ALA A 180 5.38 -6.62 -7.13
N VAL A 181 6.22 -5.58 -7.07
CA VAL A 181 7.16 -5.26 -8.15
C VAL A 181 8.15 -6.40 -8.37
N ARG A 182 8.60 -7.06 -7.29
CA ARG A 182 9.52 -8.21 -7.35
C ARG A 182 8.84 -9.57 -7.52
N HIS A 183 7.53 -9.59 -7.78
CA HIS A 183 6.74 -10.78 -8.09
C HIS A 183 6.82 -11.87 -6.99
N VAL A 184 6.88 -11.44 -5.72
CA VAL A 184 6.99 -12.32 -4.56
C VAL A 184 5.66 -13.07 -4.37
N PRO A 185 5.61 -14.41 -4.38
CA PRO A 185 4.36 -15.20 -4.28
C PRO A 185 3.48 -14.90 -3.06
N TRP A 186 4.08 -14.38 -1.99
CA TRP A 186 3.39 -13.98 -0.76
C TRP A 186 2.61 -12.66 -0.88
N PHE A 187 2.88 -11.84 -1.90
CA PHE A 187 2.30 -10.51 -2.07
C PHE A 187 0.77 -10.46 -1.85
N PRO A 188 -0.06 -11.27 -2.56
CA PRO A 188 -1.51 -11.14 -2.41
C PRO A 188 -2.01 -11.49 -1.00
N ARG A 189 -1.30 -12.38 -0.29
CA ARG A 189 -1.66 -12.79 1.07
C ARG A 189 -1.30 -11.70 2.07
N VAL A 190 -0.08 -11.16 1.96
CA VAL A 190 0.38 -10.08 2.84
C VAL A 190 -0.46 -8.83 2.62
N LEU A 191 -0.82 -8.49 1.37
CA LEU A 191 -1.69 -7.35 1.11
C LEU A 191 -3.07 -7.50 1.76
N LEU A 192 -3.68 -8.69 1.68
CA LEU A 192 -4.94 -8.96 2.37
C LEU A 192 -4.79 -8.81 3.88
N LEU A 193 -3.71 -9.35 4.46
CA LEU A 193 -3.40 -9.21 5.89
C LEU A 193 -3.26 -7.73 6.29
N VAL A 194 -2.52 -6.95 5.49
CA VAL A 194 -2.33 -5.51 5.71
C VAL A 194 -3.68 -4.79 5.69
N TRP A 195 -4.55 -5.06 4.72
CA TRP A 195 -5.89 -4.46 4.70
C TRP A 195 -6.76 -4.84 5.90
N THR A 196 -6.72 -6.11 6.32
CA THR A 196 -7.47 -6.55 7.51
C THR A 196 -6.94 -5.92 8.80
N ALA A 197 -5.60 -5.83 8.93
CA ALA A 197 -4.97 -5.18 10.06
C ALA A 197 -5.27 -3.68 10.08
N ASP A 198 -5.32 -3.03 8.90
CA ASP A 198 -5.66 -1.62 8.75
C ASP A 198 -7.05 -1.32 9.30
N VAL A 199 -8.06 -2.07 8.87
CA VAL A 199 -9.42 -1.93 9.43
C VAL A 199 -9.43 -2.20 10.93
N ALA A 200 -8.76 -3.26 11.40
CA ALA A 200 -8.73 -3.61 12.82
C ALA A 200 -8.08 -2.50 13.68
N VAL A 201 -6.95 -1.95 13.25
CA VAL A 201 -6.27 -0.86 13.96
C VAL A 201 -7.14 0.39 14.01
N GLN A 202 -7.82 0.76 12.91
CA GLN A 202 -8.73 1.91 12.92
C GLN A 202 -9.89 1.74 13.91
N LEU A 203 -10.45 0.53 14.03
CA LEU A 203 -11.47 0.21 15.03
C LEU A 203 -10.91 0.25 16.46
N LEU A 204 -9.71 -0.27 16.68
CA LEU A 204 -9.04 -0.20 17.99
C LEU A 204 -8.75 1.25 18.39
N ILE A 205 -8.32 2.10 17.46
CA ILE A 205 -8.14 3.54 17.71
C ILE A 205 -9.47 4.19 18.07
N ALA A 206 -10.55 3.89 17.34
CA ALA A 206 -11.88 4.41 17.66
C ALA A 206 -12.30 4.04 19.09
N GLN A 207 -12.13 2.77 19.48
CA GLN A 207 -12.46 2.29 20.82
C GLN A 207 -11.58 2.94 21.89
N PHE A 208 -10.27 3.00 21.65
CA PHE A 208 -9.30 3.59 22.57
C PHE A 208 -9.55 5.08 22.80
N MET A 209 -9.82 5.82 21.72
CA MET A 209 -10.10 7.25 21.80
C MET A 209 -11.49 7.54 22.38
N GLY A 210 -12.47 6.65 22.18
CA GLY A 210 -13.79 6.75 22.80
C GLY A 210 -13.78 6.65 24.32
N ALA A 211 -12.72 6.07 24.91
CA ALA A 211 -12.52 6.04 26.37
C ALA A 211 -11.84 7.30 26.92
N GLN A 212 -11.37 8.21 26.05
CA GLN A 212 -10.70 9.45 26.47
C GLN A 212 -11.71 10.59 26.66
N PRO A 213 -11.45 11.56 27.55
CA PRO A 213 -12.29 12.75 27.72
C PRO A 213 -12.07 13.73 26.56
N LEU A 214 -12.60 13.39 25.38
CA LEU A 214 -12.43 14.18 24.16
C LEU A 214 -13.32 15.43 24.19
N PRO A 215 -12.78 16.61 23.84
CA PRO A 215 -13.61 17.79 23.63
C PRO A 215 -14.65 17.56 22.53
N ALA A 216 -15.87 18.07 22.72
CA ALA A 216 -16.98 17.88 21.78
C ALA A 216 -16.63 18.31 20.33
N GLN A 217 -15.77 19.32 20.17
CA GLN A 217 -15.30 19.81 18.88
C GLN A 217 -14.33 18.87 18.15
N VAL A 218 -13.67 17.94 18.86
CA VAL A 218 -12.71 16.99 18.29
C VAL A 218 -13.38 15.70 17.81
N VAL A 219 -14.52 15.35 18.41
CA VAL A 219 -15.22 14.09 18.12
C VAL A 219 -15.65 13.99 16.64
N PRO A 220 -16.35 14.97 16.03
CA PRO A 220 -16.79 14.83 14.64
C PRO A 220 -15.65 14.69 13.63
N PRO A 221 -14.57 15.52 13.69
CA PRO A 221 -13.41 15.34 12.82
C PRO A 221 -12.72 13.98 12.98
N LEU A 222 -12.60 13.48 14.22
CA LEU A 222 -12.02 12.17 14.48
C LEU A 222 -12.86 11.04 13.88
N VAL A 223 -14.18 11.09 14.07
CA VAL A 223 -15.10 10.11 13.48
C VAL A 223 -15.04 10.14 11.95
N ALA A 224 -15.01 11.33 11.35
CA ALA A 224 -14.90 11.49 9.90
C ALA A 224 -13.59 10.92 9.36
N LEU A 225 -12.46 11.18 10.04
CA LEU A 225 -11.15 10.66 9.68
C LEU A 225 -11.10 9.12 9.73
N LEU A 226 -11.50 8.52 10.85
CA LEU A 226 -11.47 7.06 11.03
C LEU A 226 -12.43 6.36 10.07
N THR A 227 -13.65 6.91 9.89
CA THR A 227 -14.62 6.40 8.93
C THR A 227 -14.08 6.47 7.50
N GLY A 228 -13.48 7.61 7.13
CA GLY A 228 -12.86 7.80 5.82
C GLY A 228 -11.76 6.78 5.55
N ASN A 229 -10.89 6.52 6.53
CA ASN A 229 -9.83 5.51 6.41
C ASN A 229 -10.39 4.10 6.22
N ILE A 230 -11.36 3.69 7.04
CA ILE A 230 -12.01 2.39 6.93
C ILE A 230 -12.68 2.25 5.56
N GLN A 231 -13.43 3.25 5.10
CA GLN A 231 -14.11 3.24 3.80
C GLN A 231 -13.11 3.08 2.65
N LYS A 232 -12.01 3.83 2.62
CA LYS A 232 -10.97 3.69 1.58
C LYS A 232 -10.40 2.29 1.52
N THR A 233 -10.13 1.69 2.69
CA THR A 233 -9.60 0.33 2.76
C THR A 233 -10.64 -0.69 2.32
N LEU A 234 -11.90 -0.57 2.75
CA LEU A 234 -12.99 -1.45 2.30
C LEU A 234 -13.27 -1.34 0.80
N ILE A 235 -13.25 -0.14 0.22
CA ILE A 235 -13.36 0.09 -1.23
C ILE A 235 -12.20 -0.60 -1.95
N SER A 236 -10.98 -0.49 -1.42
CA SER A 236 -9.81 -1.17 -1.97
C SER A 236 -9.96 -2.69 -1.92
N ILE A 237 -10.40 -3.26 -0.80
CA ILE A 237 -10.69 -4.70 -0.67
C ILE A 237 -11.73 -5.13 -1.70
N ALA A 238 -12.86 -4.42 -1.77
CA ALA A 238 -13.97 -4.74 -2.66
C ALA A 238 -13.56 -4.72 -4.15
N LEU A 239 -12.72 -3.75 -4.53
CA LEU A 239 -12.23 -3.61 -5.90
C LEU A 239 -11.17 -4.67 -6.23
N TRP A 240 -10.22 -4.90 -5.34
CA TRP A 240 -8.99 -5.63 -5.67
C TRP A 240 -9.01 -7.09 -5.27
N VAL A 241 -9.76 -7.52 -4.25
CA VAL A 241 -9.83 -8.94 -3.88
C VAL A 241 -10.36 -9.81 -5.02
N PRO A 242 -11.47 -9.46 -5.72
CA PRO A 242 -11.93 -10.24 -6.87
C PRO A 242 -10.85 -10.34 -7.96
N TYR A 243 -10.15 -9.24 -8.24
CA TYR A 243 -9.04 -9.22 -9.18
C TYR A 243 -7.88 -10.13 -8.73
N LEU A 244 -7.45 -10.04 -7.46
CA LEU A 244 -6.38 -10.86 -6.90
C LEU A 244 -6.72 -12.35 -6.84
N LEU A 245 -7.99 -12.70 -6.76
CA LEU A 245 -8.45 -14.09 -6.76
C LEU A 245 -8.52 -14.66 -8.19
N LEU A 246 -9.17 -13.94 -9.10
CA LEU A 246 -9.62 -14.46 -10.39
C LEU A 246 -8.70 -14.12 -11.58
N SER A 247 -7.87 -13.07 -11.47
CA SER A 247 -7.04 -12.61 -12.58
C SER A 247 -5.99 -13.64 -12.97
N GLU A 248 -5.96 -14.01 -14.24
CA GLU A 248 -4.94 -14.90 -14.78
C GLU A 248 -3.52 -14.35 -14.54
N ARG A 249 -3.32 -13.04 -14.74
CA ARG A 249 -2.04 -12.37 -14.49
C ARG A 249 -1.55 -12.56 -13.07
N VAL A 250 -2.42 -12.39 -12.08
CA VAL A 250 -2.08 -12.59 -10.66
C VAL A 250 -1.78 -14.06 -10.38
N ASN A 251 -2.58 -14.98 -10.94
CA ASN A 251 -2.40 -16.42 -10.75
C ASN A 251 -1.11 -16.93 -11.40
N VAL A 252 -0.75 -16.46 -12.60
CA VAL A 252 0.51 -16.79 -13.27
C VAL A 252 1.70 -16.21 -12.50
N THR A 253 1.63 -14.91 -12.15
CA THR A 253 2.77 -14.19 -11.55
C THR A 253 3.06 -14.65 -10.12
N TYR A 254 2.04 -14.72 -9.26
CA TYR A 254 2.24 -14.94 -7.82
C TYR A 254 1.87 -16.35 -7.35
N ARG A 255 1.16 -17.13 -8.16
CA ARG A 255 0.71 -18.49 -7.79
C ARG A 255 1.18 -19.57 -8.76
N ARG A 256 1.88 -19.19 -9.84
CA ARG A 256 2.40 -20.08 -10.90
C ARG A 256 1.37 -21.11 -11.34
N ARG A 257 0.20 -20.64 -11.78
CA ARG A 257 -0.87 -21.50 -12.29
C ARG A 257 -1.66 -20.81 -13.40
N VAL A 258 -2.17 -21.61 -14.33
CA VAL A 258 -3.06 -21.18 -15.42
C VAL A 258 -4.41 -21.84 -15.29
N ARG A 259 -5.43 -21.29 -15.95
CA ARG A 259 -6.72 -21.98 -16.02
C ARG A 259 -6.51 -23.32 -16.71
N ALA A 260 -7.04 -24.38 -16.12
CA ALA A 260 -7.20 -25.61 -16.87
C ALA A 260 -8.13 -25.29 -18.04
N ALA A 261 -7.71 -25.62 -19.28
CA ALA A 261 -8.66 -25.62 -20.38
C ALA A 261 -9.84 -26.52 -19.95
N ALA A 262 -11.07 -26.04 -20.12
CA ALA A 262 -12.21 -26.94 -20.03
C ALA A 262 -11.91 -28.07 -21.01
N LEU A 263 -11.90 -29.31 -20.52
CA LEU A 263 -11.85 -30.48 -21.38
C LEU A 263 -13.03 -30.33 -22.35
N SER A 264 -12.74 -29.93 -23.59
CA SER A 264 -13.64 -30.04 -24.73
C SER A 264 -13.55 -31.45 -25.27
#